data_AF-A0A1H3BZ84-F1
#
_entry.id   AF-A0A1H3BZ84-F1
#
_cell.length_a   1.000
_cell.length_b   1.000
_cell.length_c   1.000
_cell.angle_alpha   90.00
_cell.angle_beta   90.00
_cell.angle_gamma   90.00
#
_symmetry.space_group_name_H-M   'P 1'
#
loop_
_entity.id
_entity.type
_entity.pdbx_description
1 polymer ?
#
loop_
_entity_poly.entity_id
_entity_poly.type
_entity_poly.pdbx_seq_one_letter_code
_entity_poly.pdbx_strand_id
1 'polypeptide(L)'
;MTRPAEIDALEGSLTFQRLARMSHTFPLDATDAEDLKTAISVCALHLIEAIDRNRIVFRDDEDNAMLHGLLLASFETLADGRFSTWTRQAAVN
;
A
#
# COMPACT_ATOMS: atom_id res chain seq x y z
N MET A 1 11.44 -6.95 26.73
CA MET A 1 11.92 -6.51 25.39
C MET A 1 11.83 -5.00 25.35
N THR A 2 12.93 -4.31 25.15
CA THR A 2 12.96 -2.86 24.93
C THR A 2 12.47 -2.54 23.53
N ARG A 3 11.57 -1.57 23.40
CA ARG A 3 10.98 -1.15 22.13
C ARG A 3 12.06 -0.47 21.24
N PRO A 4 12.09 -0.71 19.93
CA PRO A 4 13.02 -0.03 19.03
C PRO A 4 12.77 1.49 18.97
N ALA A 5 13.84 2.28 19.04
CA ALA A 5 13.77 3.75 19.01
C ALA A 5 13.16 4.30 17.70
N GLU A 6 13.20 3.53 16.61
CA GLU A 6 12.59 3.90 15.34
C GLU A 6 11.06 3.93 15.42
N ILE A 7 10.45 3.12 16.29
CA ILE A 7 8.99 3.10 16.49
C ILE A 7 8.54 4.38 17.20
N ASP A 8 9.28 4.81 18.21
CA ASP A 8 8.96 6.04 18.95
C ASP A 8 9.12 7.28 18.06
N ALA A 9 10.10 7.28 17.15
CA ALA A 9 10.25 8.31 16.13
C ALA A 9 9.08 8.33 15.13
N LEU A 10 8.57 7.15 14.75
CA LEU A 10 7.39 7.01 13.89
C LEU A 10 6.12 7.51 14.58
N GLU A 11 5.91 7.21 15.86
CA GLU A 11 4.74 7.70 16.62
C GLU A 11 4.71 9.23 16.77
N GLY A 12 5.89 9.86 16.80
CA GLY A 12 6.03 11.32 16.75
C GLY A 12 5.73 11.95 15.39
N SER A 13 5.66 11.17 14.31
CA SER A 13 5.43 11.68 12.96
C SER A 13 3.99 12.14 12.75
N LEU A 14 3.83 13.38 12.27
CA LEU A 14 2.53 13.94 11.91
C LEU A 14 1.82 13.11 10.83
N THR A 15 2.59 12.54 9.89
CA THR A 15 2.08 11.67 8.83
C THR A 15 1.54 10.38 9.41
N PHE A 16 2.31 9.73 10.29
CA PHE A 16 1.88 8.50 10.94
C PHE A 16 0.63 8.71 11.81
N GLN A 17 0.57 9.80 12.58
CA GLN A 17 -0.60 10.12 13.40
C GLN A 17 -1.86 10.39 12.55
N ARG A 18 -1.71 11.01 11.37
CA ARG A 18 -2.82 11.20 10.42
C ARG A 18 -3.27 9.88 9.83
N LEU A 19 -2.34 9.02 9.40
CA LEU A 19 -2.64 7.69 8.90
C LEU A 19 -3.34 6.83 9.96
N ALA A 20 -2.83 6.84 11.20
CA ALA A 20 -3.45 6.15 12.33
C ALA A 20 -4.87 6.66 12.62
N ARG A 21 -5.08 7.99 12.57
CA ARG A 21 -6.42 8.56 12.74
C ARG A 21 -7.37 8.15 11.61
N MET A 22 -6.88 8.09 10.37
CA MET A 22 -7.68 7.64 9.23
C MET A 22 -7.99 6.14 9.31
N SER A 23 -7.04 5.32 9.78
CA SER A 23 -7.25 3.88 9.96
C SER A 23 -8.28 3.58 11.04
N HIS A 24 -8.39 4.40 12.10
CA HIS A 24 -9.44 4.24 13.12
C HIS A 24 -10.87 4.43 12.60
N THR A 25 -11.03 5.17 11.49
CA THR A 25 -12.34 5.33 10.82
C THR A 25 -12.56 4.33 9.70
N PHE A 26 -11.56 3.48 9.43
CA PHE A 26 -11.62 2.52 8.36
C PHE A 26 -12.45 1.30 8.83
N PRO A 27 -13.46 0.87 8.06
CA PRO A 27 -14.37 -0.19 8.49
C PRO A 27 -13.77 -1.60 8.43
N LEU A 28 -12.48 -1.72 8.12
CA LEU A 28 -11.77 -2.98 7.89
C LEU A 28 -10.51 -3.02 8.76
N ASP A 29 -10.25 -4.17 9.38
CA ASP A 29 -9.05 -4.37 10.17
C ASP A 29 -7.84 -4.61 9.25
N ALA A 30 -6.94 -3.63 9.17
CA ALA A 30 -5.73 -3.74 8.35
C ALA A 30 -4.69 -4.75 8.88
N THR A 31 -4.90 -5.30 10.09
CA THR A 31 -4.07 -6.38 10.65
C THR A 31 -4.60 -7.78 10.33
N ASP A 32 -5.87 -7.88 9.91
CA ASP A 32 -6.45 -9.10 9.37
C ASP A 32 -6.20 -9.18 7.85
N ALA A 33 -5.69 -10.33 7.40
CA ALA A 33 -5.29 -10.50 6.02
C ALA A 33 -6.50 -10.49 5.06
N GLU A 34 -7.65 -11.00 5.47
CA GLU A 34 -8.84 -11.09 4.61
C GLU A 34 -9.58 -9.74 4.53
N ASP A 35 -9.64 -9.00 5.64
CA ASP A 35 -10.12 -7.61 5.65
C ASP A 35 -9.21 -6.70 4.82
N LEU A 36 -7.89 -6.88 4.91
CA LEU A 36 -6.93 -6.15 4.08
C LEU A 36 -7.10 -6.49 2.59
N LYS A 37 -7.27 -7.77 2.23
CA LYS A 37 -7.58 -8.17 0.86
C LYS A 37 -8.89 -7.56 0.37
N THR A 38 -9.91 -7.52 1.23
CA THR A 38 -11.19 -6.88 0.92
C THR A 38 -11.01 -5.38 0.66
N ALA A 39 -10.26 -4.68 1.52
CA ALA A 39 -9.96 -3.26 1.37
C ALA A 39 -9.26 -2.96 0.06
N ILE A 40 -8.21 -3.73 -0.27
CA ILE A 40 -7.44 -3.55 -1.49
C ILE A 40 -8.33 -3.86 -2.70
N SER A 41 -9.12 -4.93 -2.67
CA SER A 41 -10.01 -5.31 -3.79
C SER A 41 -11.05 -4.24 -4.11
N VAL A 42 -11.59 -3.56 -3.09
CA VAL A 42 -12.57 -2.47 -3.27
C VAL A 42 -11.91 -1.19 -3.81
N CYS A 43 -10.71 -0.86 -3.35
CA CYS A 43 -10.09 0.44 -3.65
C CYS A 43 -9.13 0.41 -4.85
N ALA A 44 -8.50 -0.74 -5.16
CA ALA A 44 -7.42 -0.83 -6.14
C ALA A 44 -7.86 -0.43 -7.55
N LEU A 45 -9.05 -0.85 -8.00
CA LEU A 45 -9.58 -0.50 -9.32
C LEU A 45 -9.81 1.00 -9.45
N HIS A 46 -10.37 1.64 -8.42
CA HIS A 46 -10.58 3.08 -8.40
C HIS A 46 -9.26 3.86 -8.37
N LEU A 47 -8.23 3.32 -7.69
CA LEU A 47 -6.91 3.92 -7.67
C LEU A 47 -6.26 3.84 -9.06
N ILE A 48 -6.30 2.68 -9.71
CA ILE A 48 -5.79 2.49 -11.09
C ILE A 48 -6.52 3.42 -12.06
N GLU A 49 -7.85 3.49 -11.99
CA GLU A 49 -8.66 4.38 -12.83
C GLU A 49 -8.31 5.86 -12.60
N ALA A 50 -8.00 6.26 -11.37
CA ALA A 50 -7.56 7.61 -11.05
C ALA A 50 -6.17 7.93 -11.60
N ILE A 51 -5.25 6.96 -11.61
CA ILE A 51 -3.91 7.09 -12.21
C ILE A 51 -4.05 7.21 -13.74
N ASP A 52 -4.78 6.30 -14.38
CA ASP A 52 -4.97 6.25 -15.83
C ASP A 52 -5.62 7.55 -16.38
N ARG A 53 -6.55 8.12 -15.61
CA ARG A 53 -7.19 9.41 -15.93
C ARG A 53 -6.35 10.64 -15.57
N ASN A 54 -5.08 10.49 -15.17
CA ASN A 54 -4.22 11.57 -14.71
C ASN A 54 -4.85 12.42 -13.58
N ARG A 55 -5.70 11.83 -12.72
CA ARG A 55 -6.28 12.51 -11.55
C ARG A 55 -5.31 12.55 -10.39
N ILE A 56 -4.36 11.61 -10.35
CA ILE A 56 -3.21 11.60 -9.46
C ILE A 56 -2.00 11.97 -10.32
N VAL A 57 -1.37 13.10 -10.01
CA VAL A 57 -0.21 13.61 -10.75
C VAL A 57 0.98 13.65 -9.81
N PHE A 58 2.03 12.90 -10.15
CA PHE A 58 3.31 12.93 -9.45
C PHE A 58 4.19 14.01 -10.06
N ARG A 59 4.84 14.79 -9.19
CA ARG A 59 5.74 15.88 -9.63
C ARG A 59 7.20 15.43 -9.71
N ASP A 60 7.55 14.37 -8.99
CA ASP A 60 8.84 13.73 -9.02
C ASP A 60 8.69 12.25 -9.38
N ASP A 61 9.78 11.67 -9.86
CA ASP A 61 9.84 10.26 -10.22
C ASP A 61 9.87 9.36 -8.96
N GLU A 62 10.29 9.91 -7.82
CA GLU A 62 10.41 9.19 -6.55
C GLU A 62 9.04 8.87 -5.94
N ASP A 63 8.12 9.83 -5.84
CA ASP A 63 6.75 9.63 -5.37
C ASP A 63 5.99 8.69 -6.32
N ASN A 64 6.24 8.83 -7.63
CA ASN A 64 5.67 7.95 -8.63
C ASN A 64 6.13 6.49 -8.42
N ALA A 65 7.43 6.28 -8.25
CA ALA A 65 8.00 4.96 -7.96
C ALA A 65 7.49 4.41 -6.62
N MET A 66 7.37 5.27 -5.60
CA MET A 66 6.86 4.89 -4.28
C MET A 66 5.40 4.42 -4.34
N LEU A 67 4.52 5.13 -5.05
CA LEU A 67 3.13 4.68 -5.23
C LEU A 67 3.09 3.32 -5.94
N HIS A 68 3.82 3.18 -7.05
CA HIS A 68 3.82 1.93 -7.81
C HIS A 68 4.40 0.76 -6.98
N GLY A 69 5.42 1.02 -6.16
CA GLY A 69 5.94 0.05 -5.21
C GLY A 69 4.92 -0.37 -4.16
N LEU A 70 4.16 0.58 -3.61
CA LEU A 70 3.09 0.30 -2.64
C LEU A 70 1.94 -0.50 -3.27
N LEU A 71 1.58 -0.17 -4.51
CA LEU A 71 0.59 -0.92 -5.28
C LEU A 71 1.05 -2.36 -5.53
N LEU A 72 2.29 -2.54 -5.95
CA LEU A 72 2.87 -3.86 -6.17
C LEU A 72 2.85 -4.69 -4.89
N ALA A 73 3.28 -4.12 -3.76
CA ALA A 73 3.24 -4.80 -2.46
C ALA A 73 1.81 -5.17 -2.05
N SER A 74 0.83 -4.30 -2.34
CA SER A 74 -0.58 -4.57 -2.06
C SER A 74 -1.14 -5.71 -2.93
N PHE A 75 -0.72 -5.78 -4.20
CA PHE A 75 -1.09 -6.88 -5.10
C PHE A 75 -0.41 -8.20 -4.74
N GLU A 76 0.82 -8.19 -4.23
CA GLU A 76 1.44 -9.39 -3.64
C GLU A 76 0.60 -9.95 -2.49
N THR A 77 0.14 -9.08 -1.59
CA THR A 77 -0.71 -9.47 -0.46
C THR A 77 -2.04 -10.05 -0.93
N LEU A 78 -2.66 -9.46 -1.96
CA LEU A 78 -3.87 -10.01 -2.59
C LEU A 78 -3.65 -11.38 -3.21
N ALA A 79 -2.50 -11.59 -3.83
CA ALA A 79 -2.17 -12.81 -4.56
C ALA A 79 -1.52 -13.89 -3.69
N ASP A 80 -1.47 -13.72 -2.35
CA ASP A 80 -0.76 -14.59 -1.43
C ASP A 80 0.71 -14.84 -1.86
N GLY A 81 1.39 -13.81 -2.36
CA GLY A 81 2.78 -13.85 -2.84
C GLY A 81 2.99 -14.48 -4.23
N ARG A 82 1.92 -14.89 -4.92
CA ARG A 82 2.01 -15.53 -6.24
C ARG A 82 2.31 -14.55 -7.37
N PHE A 83 2.03 -13.27 -7.16
CA PHE A 83 2.22 -12.25 -8.18
C PHE A 83 3.71 -12.05 -8.54
N SER A 84 4.60 -12.15 -7.56
CA SER A 84 6.06 -12.00 -7.75
C SER A 84 6.67 -13.16 -8.52
N THR A 85 5.96 -14.29 -8.55
CA THR A 85 6.33 -15.47 -9.32
C THR A 85 5.96 -15.26 -10.79
N TRP A 86 4.76 -14.71 -11.05
CA TRP A 86 4.29 -14.42 -12.41
C TRP A 86 5.06 -13.27 -13.07
N THR A 87 5.35 -12.18 -12.34
CA THR A 87 6.12 -11.06 -12.89
C THR A 87 7.57 -11.45 -13.17
N ARG A 88 8.20 -12.28 -12.33
CA ARG A 88 9.53 -12.87 -12.63
C ARG A 88 9.50 -13.74 -13.88
N GLN A 89 8.46 -14.56 -14.07
CA GLN A 89 8.32 -15.38 -15.27
C GLN A 89 8.09 -14.53 -16.53
N ALA A 90 7.36 -13.43 -16.42
CA ALA A 90 7.12 -12.50 -17.52
C ALA A 90 8.36 -11.66 -17.90
N ALA A 91 9.23 -11.34 -16.94
CA ALA A 91 10.46 -10.56 -17.20
C ALA A 91 11.61 -11.38 -17.80
N VAL A 92 11.52 -12.72 -17.75
CA VAL A 92 12.53 -13.65 -18.28
C VAL A 92 12.17 -14.15 -19.70
N ASN A 93 10.96 -13.83 -20.18
CA ASN A 93 10.50 -14.10 -21.55
C ASN A 93 10.45 -12.79 -22.36
#